data_AF-A0A7J9E8I2-F1
#
_entry.id   AF-A0A7J9E8I2-F1
#
_cell.length_a   1.000
_cell.length_b   1.000
_cell.length_c   1.000
_cell.angle_alpha   90.00
_cell.angle_beta   90.00
_cell.angle_gamma   90.00
#
_symmetry.space_group_name_H-M   'P 1'
#
loop_
_entity.id
_entity.type
_entity.pdbx_description
1 polymer ?
#
loop_
_entity_poly.entity_id
_entity_poly.type
_entity_poly.pdbx_seq_one_letter_code
_entity_poly.pdbx_strand_id
1 'polypeptide(L)'
;MKANVAEEAGASAILIINNQTELFKMVCESDADVDIKIPALMLPQDAGSRLEKYISNNTMVSVALYSPKRPAVDIAEVFLWLMAVGTILCASYWSAWTAREVAIEQDKLLKDASEEILEVRGAGSSGFVDINTMSAIFFVVAASCFLVMLYKLMSFWFVEVLVVLFCIGGVEVRLSSYIFMLISLCFQRFAESFIKVPLFGAVSHLTLAVCPFCITFAVVWAVYRRISFAWIGQDILGIALIITVLQIVRVPNLKVGTVLLGCAFLYDIFWVFVSKWWFHESVMIVVARGDKSGEDGIPMLLKIPRIYDPWGGYSVIGFGDIILPGLLVAFSLRYDWLTKKTLRAGYFIWAMTAYGLGLLVTYVALNLMDGHGQPALLYIVPFILGTFITLGKKRGDLKTLWTRGEPERPCPHVQLQPLEQRE
;
A
#
# COMPACT_ATOMS: atom_id res chain seq x y z
N MET A 1 -38.79 -9.18 -14.69
CA MET A 1 -40.15 -8.59 -14.71
C MET A 1 -40.32 -7.49 -15.76
N LYS A 2 -39.66 -6.32 -15.67
CA LYS A 2 -39.78 -5.27 -16.72
C LYS A 2 -39.32 -5.73 -18.10
N ALA A 3 -38.25 -6.52 -18.16
CA ALA A 3 -37.74 -7.09 -19.41
C ALA A 3 -38.75 -8.06 -20.06
N ASN A 4 -39.40 -8.93 -19.28
CA ASN A 4 -40.40 -9.88 -19.78
C ASN A 4 -41.60 -9.16 -20.41
N VAL A 5 -42.07 -8.06 -19.80
CA VAL A 5 -43.16 -7.25 -20.36
C VAL A 5 -42.75 -6.59 -21.69
N ALA A 6 -41.51 -6.12 -21.79
CA ALA A 6 -40.98 -5.57 -23.04
C ALA A 6 -40.85 -6.64 -24.13
N GLU A 7 -40.46 -7.85 -23.76
CA GLU A 7 -40.40 -9.01 -24.67
C GLU A 7 -41.79 -9.40 -25.17
N GLU A 8 -42.79 -9.48 -24.29
CA GLU A 8 -44.20 -9.72 -24.67
C GLU A 8 -44.75 -8.64 -25.60
N ALA A 9 -44.28 -7.40 -25.47
CA ALA A 9 -44.62 -6.29 -26.36
C ALA A 9 -43.86 -6.32 -27.71
N GLY A 10 -43.00 -7.31 -27.95
CA GLY A 10 -42.24 -7.46 -29.20
C GLY A 10 -41.04 -6.52 -29.32
N ALA A 11 -40.52 -5.99 -28.21
CA ALA A 11 -39.32 -5.15 -28.23
C ALA A 11 -38.07 -5.97 -28.62
N SER A 12 -37.14 -5.34 -29.34
CA SER A 12 -35.85 -5.97 -29.70
C SER A 12 -34.79 -5.88 -28.60
N ALA A 13 -34.92 -4.91 -27.69
CA ALA A 13 -34.03 -4.69 -26.55
C ALA A 13 -34.74 -3.79 -25.51
N ILE A 14 -34.25 -3.80 -24.26
CA ILE A 14 -34.69 -2.86 -23.23
C ILE A 14 -33.52 -1.99 -22.74
N LEU A 15 -33.72 -0.68 -22.75
CA LEU A 15 -32.79 0.32 -22.23
C LEU A 15 -33.36 0.89 -20.93
N ILE A 16 -32.60 0.78 -19.83
CA ILE A 16 -32.98 1.26 -18.51
C ILE A 16 -32.05 2.41 -18.13
N ILE A 17 -32.59 3.60 -17.93
CA ILE A 17 -31.80 4.75 -17.49
C ILE A 17 -31.67 4.69 -15.96
N ASN A 18 -30.43 4.70 -15.48
CA ASN A 18 -30.12 4.75 -14.06
C ASN A 18 -30.18 6.20 -13.54
N ASN A 19 -30.41 6.36 -12.24
CA ASN A 19 -30.35 7.64 -11.53
C ASN A 19 -28.91 8.02 -11.11
N GLN A 20 -27.93 7.15 -11.36
CA GLN A 20 -26.52 7.41 -11.07
C GLN A 20 -25.74 7.74 -12.35
N THR A 21 -24.66 8.52 -12.21
CA THR A 21 -23.79 8.97 -13.30
C THR A 21 -22.82 7.88 -13.78
N GLU A 22 -22.52 6.89 -12.94
CA GLU A 22 -21.60 5.80 -13.30
C GLU A 22 -22.27 4.61 -13.98
N LEU A 23 -21.46 3.84 -14.71
CA LEU A 23 -21.86 2.61 -15.38
C LEU A 23 -22.14 1.52 -14.33
N PHE A 24 -23.42 1.37 -13.99
CA PHE A 24 -23.86 0.39 -13.01
C PHE A 24 -24.02 -0.99 -13.65
N LYS A 25 -23.41 -2.02 -13.05
CA LYS A 25 -23.66 -3.41 -13.45
C LYS A 25 -25.04 -3.82 -12.94
N MET A 26 -25.92 -4.28 -13.82
CA MET A 26 -27.15 -4.92 -13.38
C MET A 26 -26.82 -6.18 -12.59
N VAL A 27 -27.20 -6.20 -11.31
CA VAL A 27 -27.06 -7.37 -10.43
C VAL A 27 -28.45 -7.96 -10.24
N CYS A 28 -28.59 -9.28 -10.39
CA CYS A 28 -29.79 -9.99 -9.97
C CYS A 28 -29.62 -10.41 -8.51
N GLU A 29 -30.52 -10.00 -7.62
CA GLU A 29 -30.49 -10.34 -6.18
C GLU A 29 -30.75 -11.82 -5.90
N SER A 30 -31.31 -12.53 -6.87
CA SER A 30 -31.49 -13.98 -6.82
C SER A 30 -30.96 -14.56 -8.12
N ASP A 31 -30.16 -15.63 -8.03
CA ASP A 31 -29.79 -16.51 -9.15
C ASP A 31 -31.01 -17.29 -9.67
N ALA A 32 -32.19 -16.65 -9.70
CA ALA A 32 -33.29 -17.14 -10.50
C ALA A 32 -32.89 -16.89 -11.95
N ASP A 33 -32.57 -17.95 -12.68
CA ASP A 33 -32.40 -17.91 -14.13
C ASP A 33 -33.63 -17.26 -14.75
N VAL A 34 -33.52 -15.96 -15.03
CA VAL A 34 -34.60 -15.22 -15.69
C VAL A 34 -34.42 -15.50 -17.18
N ASP A 35 -35.28 -16.34 -17.75
CA ASP A 35 -35.33 -16.60 -19.19
C ASP A 35 -35.81 -15.34 -19.92
N ILE A 36 -34.85 -14.48 -20.29
CA ILE A 36 -35.06 -13.24 -21.05
C ILE A 36 -34.27 -13.38 -22.34
N LYS A 37 -34.95 -13.36 -23.50
CA LYS A 37 -34.29 -13.54 -24.80
C LYS A 37 -33.83 -12.23 -25.43
N ILE A 38 -34.31 -11.10 -24.90
CA ILE A 38 -33.92 -9.76 -25.35
C ILE A 38 -32.78 -9.20 -24.49
N PRO A 39 -31.81 -8.48 -25.07
CA PRO A 39 -30.76 -7.84 -24.29
C PRO A 39 -31.34 -6.72 -23.41
N ALA A 40 -31.02 -6.78 -22.12
CA ALA A 40 -31.29 -5.70 -21.17
C ALA A 40 -30.02 -4.90 -20.93
N LEU A 41 -30.10 -3.59 -21.09
CA LEU A 41 -28.97 -2.66 -20.98
C LEU A 41 -29.31 -1.54 -20.00
N MET A 42 -28.36 -1.19 -19.14
CA MET A 42 -28.49 -0.06 -18.22
C MET A 42 -27.60 1.09 -18.69
N LEU A 43 -28.16 2.28 -18.78
CA LEU A 43 -27.48 3.50 -19.18
C LEU A 43 -27.25 4.41 -17.96
N PRO A 44 -26.08 5.03 -17.82
CA PRO A 44 -25.87 6.08 -16.83
C PRO A 44 -26.77 7.30 -17.12
N GLN A 45 -27.07 8.08 -16.07
CA GLN A 45 -27.99 9.22 -16.13
C GLN A 45 -27.60 10.24 -17.22
N ASP A 46 -26.31 10.49 -17.40
CA ASP A 46 -25.80 11.43 -18.41
C ASP A 46 -26.03 10.94 -19.84
N ALA A 47 -25.89 9.64 -20.08
CA ALA A 47 -26.16 9.05 -21.39
C ALA A 47 -27.67 8.99 -21.65
N GLY A 48 -28.45 8.64 -20.63
CA GLY A 48 -29.91 8.60 -20.70
C GLY A 48 -30.52 9.97 -21.01
N SER A 49 -30.08 11.04 -20.34
CA SER A 49 -30.56 12.40 -20.59
C SER A 49 -30.19 12.92 -21.99
N ARG A 50 -29.02 12.56 -22.51
CA ARG A 50 -28.66 12.86 -23.91
C ARG A 50 -29.56 12.11 -24.87
N LEU A 51 -29.80 10.82 -24.63
CA LEU A 51 -30.68 10.00 -25.45
C LEU A 51 -32.11 10.55 -25.46
N GLU A 52 -32.65 10.92 -24.30
CA GLU A 52 -33.97 11.55 -24.17
C GLU A 52 -34.07 12.86 -24.96
N LYS A 53 -33.02 13.69 -24.92
CA LYS A 53 -32.92 14.93 -25.70
C LYS A 53 -32.90 14.69 -27.22
N TYR A 54 -32.26 13.61 -27.68
CA TYR A 54 -32.28 13.25 -29.11
C TYR A 54 -33.67 12.76 -29.55
N ILE A 55 -34.35 11.98 -28.70
CA ILE A 55 -35.71 11.50 -28.95
C ILE A 55 -36.70 12.67 -28.95
N SER A 56 -36.62 13.59 -27.99
CA SER A 56 -37.51 14.75 -27.91
C SER A 56 -37.38 15.70 -29.11
N ASN A 57 -36.21 15.72 -29.74
CA ASN A 57 -35.94 16.52 -30.94
C ASN A 57 -36.42 15.86 -32.25
N ASN A 58 -37.18 14.75 -32.19
CA ASN A 58 -37.69 14.01 -33.35
C ASN A 58 -36.58 13.55 -34.33
N THR A 59 -35.35 13.39 -33.84
CA THR A 59 -34.26 12.86 -34.65
C THR A 59 -34.36 11.34 -34.73
N MET A 60 -34.11 10.76 -35.91
CA MET A 60 -34.01 9.30 -36.02
C MET A 60 -32.71 8.84 -35.35
N VAL A 61 -32.84 8.18 -34.20
CA VAL A 61 -31.71 7.59 -33.45
C VAL A 61 -31.65 6.10 -33.75
N SER A 62 -30.50 5.62 -34.22
CA SER A 62 -30.21 4.19 -34.32
C SER A 62 -29.29 3.77 -33.18
N VAL A 63 -29.58 2.62 -32.57
CA VAL A 63 -28.81 2.08 -31.44
C VAL A 63 -28.22 0.74 -31.87
N ALA A 64 -26.92 0.56 -31.65
CA ALA A 64 -26.21 -0.69 -31.91
C ALA A 64 -25.56 -1.19 -30.62
N LEU A 65 -25.61 -2.51 -30.41
CA LEU A 65 -24.91 -3.14 -29.30
C LEU A 65 -23.44 -3.38 -29.69
N TYR A 66 -22.54 -2.83 -28.91
CA TYR A 66 -21.11 -3.10 -29.03
C TYR A 66 -20.60 -3.67 -27.71
N SER A 67 -20.01 -4.86 -27.76
CA SER A 67 -19.33 -5.47 -26.61
C SER A 67 -17.82 -5.52 -26.90
N PRO A 68 -17.06 -4.51 -26.44
CA PRO A 68 -15.62 -4.50 -26.62
C PRO A 68 -14.97 -5.63 -25.83
N LYS A 69 -14.04 -6.35 -26.47
CA LYS A 69 -13.18 -7.32 -25.77
C LYS A 69 -12.23 -6.56 -24.86
N ARG A 70 -12.15 -6.97 -23.59
CA ARG A 70 -11.17 -6.42 -22.65
C ARG A 70 -9.77 -6.93 -23.02
N PRO A 71 -8.73 -6.06 -23.03
CA PRO A 71 -7.37 -6.52 -23.18
C PRO A 71 -7.00 -7.43 -22.00
N ALA A 72 -6.22 -8.48 -22.25
CA ALA A 72 -5.84 -9.46 -21.22
C ALA A 72 -4.82 -8.90 -20.21
N VAL A 73 -4.11 -7.83 -20.56
CA VAL A 73 -3.16 -7.13 -19.68
C VAL A 73 -3.29 -5.64 -19.94
N ASP A 74 -3.52 -4.86 -18.89
CA ASP A 74 -3.51 -3.39 -18.96
C ASP A 74 -2.10 -2.86 -18.65
N ILE A 75 -1.67 -1.84 -19.38
CA ILE A 75 -0.43 -1.12 -19.10
C ILE A 75 -0.47 -0.47 -17.70
N ALA A 76 -1.66 -0.10 -17.22
CA ALA A 76 -1.84 0.42 -15.86
C ALA A 76 -1.32 -0.54 -14.77
N GLU A 77 -1.50 -1.85 -14.95
CA GLU A 77 -1.04 -2.87 -14.00
C GLU A 77 0.48 -2.96 -13.96
N VAL A 78 1.13 -2.80 -15.12
CA VAL A 78 2.60 -2.77 -15.22
C VAL A 78 3.16 -1.55 -14.49
N PHE A 79 2.53 -0.39 -14.64
CA PHE A 79 2.94 0.82 -13.91
C PHE A 79 2.73 0.67 -12.40
N LEU A 80 1.58 0.14 -11.96
CA LEU A 80 1.34 -0.14 -10.54
C LEU A 80 2.33 -1.14 -9.96
N TRP A 81 2.67 -2.18 -10.72
CA TRP A 81 3.71 -3.14 -10.34
C TRP A 81 5.07 -2.45 -10.16
N LEU A 82 5.49 -1.63 -11.13
CA LEU A 82 6.73 -0.87 -11.05
C LEU A 82 6.73 0.11 -9.87
N MET A 83 5.64 0.83 -9.64
CA MET A 83 5.49 1.76 -8.52
C MET A 83 5.59 1.04 -7.18
N ALA A 84 4.93 -0.10 -7.02
CA ALA A 84 4.95 -0.85 -5.78
C ALA A 84 6.35 -1.41 -5.47
N VAL A 85 7.01 -2.02 -6.47
CA VAL A 85 8.39 -2.54 -6.35
C VAL A 85 9.38 -1.39 -6.09
N GLY A 86 9.26 -0.28 -6.84
CA GLY A 86 10.10 0.90 -6.68
C GLY A 86 9.96 1.55 -5.29
N THR A 87 8.72 1.65 -4.79
CA THR A 87 8.43 2.22 -3.47
C THR A 87 9.09 1.40 -2.36
N ILE A 88 8.95 0.07 -2.37
CA ILE A 88 9.58 -0.81 -1.37
C ILE A 88 11.11 -0.73 -1.48
N LEU A 89 11.67 -0.68 -2.69
CA LEU A 89 13.11 -0.55 -2.90
C LEU A 89 13.63 0.76 -2.29
N CYS A 90 13.05 1.90 -2.64
CA CYS A 90 13.41 3.21 -2.09
C CYS A 90 13.26 3.24 -0.56
N ALA A 91 12.13 2.76 -0.04
CA ALA A 91 11.86 2.72 1.39
C ALA A 91 12.87 1.83 2.14
N SER A 92 13.21 0.66 1.58
CA SER A 92 14.14 -0.27 2.20
C SER A 92 15.55 0.32 2.28
N TYR A 93 16.07 0.86 1.17
CA TYR A 93 17.38 1.51 1.13
C TYR A 93 17.45 2.68 2.10
N TRP A 94 16.39 3.48 2.16
CA TRP A 94 16.32 4.58 3.09
C TRP A 94 16.29 4.10 4.55
N SER A 95 15.43 3.13 4.88
CA SER A 95 15.32 2.56 6.22
C SER A 95 16.65 1.98 6.70
N ALA A 96 17.41 1.32 5.80
CA ALA A 96 18.75 0.84 6.09
C ALA A 96 19.77 1.98 6.28
N TRP A 97 19.73 3.02 5.44
CA TRP A 97 20.58 4.20 5.56
C TRP A 97 20.37 4.94 6.88
N THR A 98 19.13 5.22 7.25
CA THR A 98 18.80 5.87 8.53
C THR A 98 19.24 5.02 9.72
N ALA A 99 19.04 3.70 9.68
CA ALA A 99 19.52 2.82 10.74
C ALA A 99 21.06 2.85 10.89
N ARG A 100 21.79 3.00 9.78
CA ARG A 100 23.24 3.14 9.79
C ARG A 100 23.68 4.46 10.41
N GLU A 101 23.04 5.57 10.04
CA GLU A 101 23.43 6.89 10.58
C GLU A 101 23.21 6.94 12.09
N VAL A 102 22.08 6.42 12.58
CA VAL A 102 21.80 6.32 14.01
C VAL A 102 22.82 5.43 14.73
N ALA A 103 23.27 4.33 14.11
CA ALA A 103 24.31 3.49 14.69
C ALA A 103 25.69 4.19 14.74
N ILE A 104 26.02 5.01 13.73
CA ILE A 104 27.25 5.81 13.71
C ILE A 104 27.19 6.92 14.77
N GLU A 105 26.05 7.60 14.90
CA GLU A 105 25.84 8.60 15.96
C GLU A 105 25.93 7.96 17.34
N GLN A 106 25.33 6.78 17.56
CA GLN A 106 25.47 6.05 18.81
C GLN A 106 26.93 5.64 19.09
N ASP A 107 27.70 5.22 18.09
CA ASP A 107 29.13 4.90 18.27
C ASP A 107 29.97 6.14 18.61
N LYS A 108 29.68 7.29 17.98
CA LYS A 108 30.29 8.58 18.32
C LYS A 108 29.92 8.99 19.75
N LEU A 109 28.64 8.93 20.10
CA LEU A 109 28.17 9.22 21.45
C LEU A 109 28.74 8.26 22.48
N LEU A 110 28.96 6.99 22.16
CA LEU A 110 29.63 6.04 23.07
C LEU A 110 31.12 6.34 23.24
N LYS A 111 31.80 6.84 22.19
CA LYS A 111 33.19 7.31 22.28
C LYS A 111 33.31 8.60 23.08
N ASP A 112 32.41 9.55 22.85
CA ASP A 112 32.37 10.81 23.59
C ASP A 112 31.90 10.57 25.04
N ALA A 113 30.93 9.69 25.25
CA ALA A 113 30.50 9.27 26.57
C ALA A 113 31.56 8.43 27.29
N SER A 114 32.45 7.71 26.61
CA SER A 114 33.61 7.07 27.28
C SER A 114 34.50 8.10 28.01
N GLU A 115 34.44 9.38 27.64
CA GLU A 115 35.11 10.48 28.35
C GLU A 115 34.22 11.13 29.43
N GLU A 116 32.89 10.95 29.40
CA GLU A 116 31.90 11.56 30.32
C GLU A 116 31.11 10.56 31.22
N ILE A 117 31.24 9.24 31.07
CA ILE A 117 30.52 8.20 31.86
C ILE A 117 31.09 8.13 33.29
N LEU A 118 30.73 9.10 34.11
CA LEU A 118 30.54 8.87 35.55
C LEU A 118 29.19 9.36 36.06
N GLU A 119 28.38 10.08 35.28
CA GLU A 119 27.03 10.44 35.74
C GLU A 119 25.95 10.31 34.65
N VAL A 120 24.83 9.70 35.07
CA VAL A 120 23.51 9.66 34.44
C VAL A 120 23.29 8.62 33.33
N ARG A 121 23.02 7.42 33.83
CA ARG A 121 22.40 6.29 33.13
C ARG A 121 20.94 6.63 32.76
N GLY A 122 20.67 6.66 31.45
CA GLY A 122 19.42 6.18 30.87
C GLY A 122 18.32 7.20 30.58
N ALA A 123 18.16 7.54 29.30
CA ALA A 123 16.86 7.63 28.61
C ALA A 123 17.09 8.08 27.15
N GLY A 124 17.03 7.15 26.21
CA GLY A 124 17.00 7.45 24.78
C GLY A 124 15.93 6.60 24.10
N SER A 125 14.70 7.11 24.04
CA SER A 125 13.59 6.52 23.28
C SER A 125 13.94 6.55 21.80
N SER A 126 14.39 5.44 21.24
CA SER A 126 14.58 5.31 19.80
C SER A 126 13.24 5.52 19.09
N GLY A 127 13.15 6.49 18.17
CA GLY A 127 11.92 6.85 17.44
C GLY A 127 11.42 5.82 16.42
N PHE A 128 11.55 4.53 16.74
CA PHE A 128 11.13 3.38 15.95
C PHE A 128 10.11 2.56 16.74
N VAL A 129 9.12 1.99 16.05
CA VAL A 129 8.10 1.14 16.67
C VAL A 129 8.33 -0.30 16.22
N ASP A 130 8.87 -1.12 17.11
CA ASP A 130 9.03 -2.55 16.86
C ASP A 130 7.70 -3.29 17.04
N ILE A 131 7.35 -4.11 16.06
CA ILE A 131 6.17 -4.97 16.13
C ILE A 131 6.46 -6.15 17.05
N ASN A 132 5.56 -6.41 18.00
CA ASN A 132 5.54 -7.65 18.77
C ASN A 132 4.50 -8.62 18.20
N THR A 133 4.62 -9.91 18.50
CA THR A 133 3.64 -10.95 18.11
C THR A 133 2.21 -10.61 18.54
N MET A 134 2.03 -10.08 19.76
CA MET A 134 0.72 -9.64 20.25
C MET A 134 0.19 -8.43 19.47
N SER A 135 1.05 -7.46 19.15
CA SER A 135 0.63 -6.29 18.38
C SER A 135 0.30 -6.63 16.93
N ALA A 136 0.94 -7.65 16.34
CA ALA A 136 0.61 -8.16 15.01
C ALA A 136 -0.80 -8.77 14.95
N ILE A 137 -1.22 -9.53 15.97
CA ILE A 137 -2.58 -10.08 16.06
C ILE A 137 -3.59 -8.96 16.30
N PHE A 138 -3.30 -8.06 17.25
CA PHE A 138 -4.16 -6.91 17.54
C PHE A 138 -4.34 -6.02 16.31
N PHE A 139 -3.29 -5.78 15.53
CA PHE A 139 -3.34 -5.02 14.29
C PHE A 139 -4.38 -5.59 13.31
N VAL A 140 -4.42 -6.91 13.13
CA VAL A 140 -5.40 -7.55 12.22
C VAL A 140 -6.83 -7.47 12.75
N VAL A 141 -7.02 -7.62 14.06
CA VAL A 141 -8.34 -7.45 14.69
C VAL A 141 -8.82 -6.00 14.56
N ALA A 142 -7.95 -5.03 14.83
CA ALA A 142 -8.23 -3.60 14.70
C ALA A 142 -8.54 -3.24 13.23
N ALA A 143 -7.76 -3.75 12.27
CA ALA A 143 -8.01 -3.57 10.85
C ALA A 143 -9.36 -4.17 10.42
N SER A 144 -9.73 -5.33 10.95
CA SER A 144 -11.03 -5.96 10.68
C SER A 144 -12.19 -5.14 11.25
N CYS A 145 -12.05 -4.63 12.47
CA CYS A 145 -13.03 -3.73 13.07
C CYS A 145 -13.16 -2.43 12.27
N PHE A 146 -12.03 -1.86 11.86
CA PHE A 146 -11.99 -0.65 11.03
C PHE A 146 -12.65 -0.86 9.67
N LEU A 147 -12.44 -2.02 9.02
CA LEU A 147 -13.07 -2.35 7.74
C LEU A 147 -14.59 -2.50 7.87
N VAL A 148 -15.07 -3.16 8.94
CA VAL A 148 -16.51 -3.25 9.22
C VAL A 148 -17.10 -1.87 9.50
N MET A 149 -16.40 -1.06 10.28
CA MET A 149 -16.80 0.32 10.58
C MET A 149 -16.90 1.12 9.27
N LEU A 150 -15.91 1.03 8.38
CA LEU A 150 -15.97 1.63 7.05
C LEU A 150 -17.19 1.15 6.27
N TYR A 151 -17.41 -0.15 6.18
CA TYR A 151 -18.51 -0.73 5.42
C TYR A 151 -19.90 -0.30 5.93
N LYS A 152 -20.07 -0.22 7.26
CA LYS A 152 -21.35 0.15 7.89
C LYS A 152 -21.55 1.66 7.98
N LEU A 153 -20.48 2.42 8.20
CA LEU A 153 -20.47 3.86 8.46
C LEU A 153 -19.85 4.64 7.28
N MET A 154 -20.07 4.17 6.05
CA MET A 154 -19.74 4.84 4.78
C MET A 154 -20.53 6.15 4.63
N SER A 155 -20.23 7.11 5.50
CA SER A 155 -20.78 8.46 5.53
C SER A 155 -19.78 9.42 4.93
N PHE A 156 -20.27 10.43 4.22
CA PHE A 156 -19.46 11.50 3.63
C PHE A 156 -18.47 12.10 4.64
N TRP A 157 -18.94 12.39 5.86
CA TRP A 157 -18.10 12.93 6.93
C TRP A 157 -16.95 11.99 7.35
N PHE A 158 -17.18 10.69 7.29
CA PHE A 158 -16.15 9.71 7.64
C PHE A 158 -15.03 9.66 6.59
N VAL A 159 -15.39 9.74 5.30
CA VAL A 159 -14.41 9.80 4.21
C VAL A 159 -13.59 11.09 4.29
N GLU A 160 -14.22 12.23 4.59
CA GLU A 160 -13.51 13.50 4.82
C GLU A 160 -12.47 13.40 5.94
N VAL A 161 -12.83 12.80 7.08
CA VAL A 161 -11.88 12.56 8.18
C VAL A 161 -10.70 11.69 7.72
N LEU A 162 -10.97 10.66 6.91
CA LEU A 162 -9.92 9.81 6.37
C LEU A 162 -8.99 10.55 5.40
N VAL A 163 -9.52 11.47 4.59
CA VAL A 163 -8.71 12.35 3.72
C VAL A 163 -7.81 13.26 4.56
N VAL A 164 -8.32 13.84 5.65
CA VAL A 164 -7.50 14.66 6.55
C VAL A 164 -6.38 13.83 7.19
N LEU A 165 -6.69 12.64 7.71
CA LEU A 165 -5.68 11.73 8.26
C LEU A 165 -4.64 11.31 7.22
N PHE A 166 -5.08 11.04 5.99
CA PHE A 166 -4.21 10.71 4.87
C PHE A 166 -3.28 11.88 4.51
N CYS A 167 -3.79 13.12 4.48
CA CYS A 167 -2.97 14.31 4.27
C CYS A 167 -1.96 14.52 5.40
N ILE A 168 -2.35 14.31 6.66
CA ILE A 168 -1.42 14.40 7.80
C ILE A 168 -0.30 13.37 7.64
N GLY A 169 -0.65 12.11 7.44
CA GLY A 169 0.32 11.02 7.26
C GLY A 169 1.20 11.20 6.01
N GLY A 170 0.64 11.73 4.93
CA GLY A 170 1.34 12.04 3.69
C GLY A 170 2.20 13.30 3.74
N VAL A 171 2.02 14.17 4.75
CA VAL A 171 2.83 15.38 4.98
C VAL A 171 3.90 15.18 6.06
N GLU A 172 3.83 14.10 6.84
CA GLU A 172 4.76 13.88 7.94
C GLU A 172 6.24 14.01 7.51
N VAL A 173 7.00 14.62 8.43
CA VAL A 173 8.24 15.40 8.26
C VAL A 173 9.41 14.68 7.55
N ARG A 174 9.33 13.37 7.31
CA ARG A 174 10.38 12.60 6.63
C ARG A 174 10.41 12.77 5.11
N LEU A 175 9.34 13.26 4.49
CA LEU A 175 9.36 13.70 3.08
C LEU A 175 10.36 14.84 2.84
N SER A 176 10.48 15.74 3.80
CA SER A 176 11.44 16.84 3.74
C SER A 176 12.89 16.34 3.74
N SER A 177 13.16 15.16 4.32
CA SER A 177 14.47 14.53 4.23
C SER A 177 14.71 13.82 2.88
N TYR A 178 13.67 13.34 2.19
CA TYR A 178 13.76 12.83 0.81
C TYR A 178 14.18 13.94 -0.17
N ILE A 179 13.54 15.11 -0.06
CA ILE A 179 13.90 16.31 -0.84
C ILE A 179 15.29 16.82 -0.41
N PHE A 180 15.62 16.80 0.89
CA PHE A 180 16.97 17.11 1.37
C PHE A 180 18.04 16.20 0.76
N MET A 181 17.83 14.89 0.66
CA MET A 181 18.77 13.99 0.02
C MET A 181 18.92 14.31 -1.47
N LEU A 182 17.81 14.46 -2.21
CA LEU A 182 17.86 14.81 -3.64
C LEU A 182 18.54 16.17 -3.90
N ILE A 183 18.27 17.15 -3.05
CA ILE A 183 18.91 18.48 -3.12
C ILE A 183 20.38 18.40 -2.70
N SER A 184 20.75 17.60 -1.68
CA SER A 184 22.15 17.41 -1.27
C SER A 184 23.00 16.67 -2.32
N LEU A 185 22.36 15.81 -3.12
CA LEU A 185 22.98 15.17 -4.29
C LEU A 185 23.29 16.19 -5.39
N CYS A 186 22.43 17.20 -5.55
CA CYS A 186 22.56 18.23 -6.57
C CYS A 186 23.37 19.45 -6.09
N PHE A 187 23.39 19.72 -4.78
CA PHE A 187 24.01 20.88 -4.14
C PHE A 187 24.63 20.49 -2.79
N GLN A 188 25.90 20.07 -2.81
CA GLN A 188 26.68 19.65 -1.63
C GLN A 188 26.85 20.71 -0.53
N ARG A 189 26.57 21.99 -0.83
CA ARG A 189 27.07 23.14 -0.05
C ARG A 189 26.12 23.66 1.04
N PHE A 190 24.87 23.17 1.08
CA PHE A 190 23.82 23.62 2.03
C PHE A 190 23.41 22.56 3.06
N ALA A 191 24.10 21.43 3.11
CA ALA A 191 23.71 20.26 3.89
C ALA A 191 24.05 20.33 5.40
N GLU A 192 24.81 21.34 5.86
CA GLU A 192 25.49 21.30 7.17
C GLU A 192 24.90 22.24 8.25
N SER A 193 23.73 22.83 8.05
CA SER A 193 23.15 23.77 9.04
C SER A 193 21.91 23.17 9.74
N PHE A 194 22.00 23.05 11.07
CA PHE A 194 20.96 22.51 11.97
C PHE A 194 20.54 23.56 13.00
N ILE A 195 19.23 23.68 13.26
CA ILE A 195 18.68 24.50 14.35
C ILE A 195 17.95 23.59 15.34
N LYS A 196 18.19 23.77 16.64
CA LYS A 196 17.40 23.12 17.69
C LYS A 196 16.08 23.88 17.87
N VAL A 197 14.97 23.27 17.44
CA VAL A 197 13.62 23.76 17.73
C VAL A 197 13.16 23.20 19.10
N PRO A 198 12.58 24.02 19.99
CA PRO A 198 12.27 23.63 21.38
C PRO A 198 11.33 22.42 21.55
N LEU A 199 10.58 22.06 20.50
CA LEU A 199 9.55 21.01 20.51
C LEU A 199 9.89 19.79 19.64
N PHE A 200 10.80 19.92 18.66
CA PHE A 200 11.07 18.90 17.64
C PHE A 200 12.55 18.48 17.55
N GLY A 201 13.44 19.05 18.37
CA GLY A 201 14.87 18.72 18.36
C GLY A 201 15.66 19.44 17.27
N ALA A 202 16.81 18.91 16.85
CA ALA A 202 17.64 19.50 15.80
C ALA A 202 17.02 19.23 14.42
N VAL A 203 16.55 20.28 13.73
CA VAL A 203 15.93 20.20 12.39
C VAL A 203 16.80 20.98 11.40
N SER A 204 17.01 20.42 10.20
CA SER A 204 17.79 21.09 9.14
C SER A 204 17.02 22.28 8.54
N HIS A 205 17.73 23.35 8.13
CA HIS A 205 17.12 24.54 7.53
C HIS A 205 16.24 24.22 6.30
N LEU A 206 16.69 23.26 5.49
CA LEU A 206 15.96 22.80 4.30
C LEU A 206 14.65 22.10 4.68
N THR A 207 14.62 21.37 5.79
CA THR A 207 13.38 20.72 6.25
C THR A 207 12.34 21.75 6.62
N LEU A 208 12.72 22.81 7.34
CA LEU A 208 11.82 23.89 7.73
C LEU A 208 11.28 24.66 6.51
N ALA A 209 12.10 24.85 5.48
CA ALA A 209 11.71 25.53 4.25
C ALA A 209 10.76 24.69 3.37
N VAL A 210 10.93 23.37 3.33
CA VAL A 210 10.13 22.45 2.48
C VAL A 210 8.77 22.12 3.08
N CYS A 211 8.65 22.09 4.42
CA CYS A 211 7.40 21.79 5.13
C CYS A 211 6.17 22.58 4.65
N PRO A 212 6.19 23.93 4.52
CA PRO A 212 5.02 24.67 4.06
C PRO A 212 4.60 24.33 2.63
N PHE A 213 5.55 23.97 1.75
CA PHE A 213 5.24 23.53 0.39
C PHE A 213 4.55 22.17 0.37
N CYS A 214 5.01 21.21 1.19
CA CYS A 214 4.36 19.90 1.33
C CYS A 214 2.94 20.02 1.90
N ILE A 215 2.75 20.86 2.92
CA ILE A 215 1.42 21.14 3.48
C ILE A 215 0.52 21.76 2.41
N THR A 216 1.02 22.76 1.68
CA THR A 216 0.24 23.42 0.61
C THR A 216 -0.15 22.42 -0.47
N PHE A 217 0.77 21.55 -0.90
CA PHE A 217 0.48 20.50 -1.88
C PHE A 217 -0.62 19.54 -1.41
N ALA A 218 -0.57 19.08 -0.16
CA ALA A 218 -1.58 18.19 0.40
C ALA A 218 -2.96 18.86 0.54
N VAL A 219 -2.99 20.15 0.93
CA VAL A 219 -4.23 20.93 1.01
C VAL A 219 -4.83 21.14 -0.38
N VAL A 220 -4.00 21.53 -1.37
CA VAL A 220 -4.43 21.68 -2.77
C VAL A 220 -5.01 20.37 -3.29
N TRP A 221 -4.33 19.25 -3.06
CA TRP A 221 -4.85 17.94 -3.45
C TRP A 221 -6.19 17.61 -2.76
N ALA A 222 -6.32 17.85 -1.45
CA ALA A 222 -7.54 17.55 -0.70
C ALA A 222 -8.75 18.34 -1.24
N VAL A 223 -8.57 19.62 -1.60
CA VAL A 223 -9.62 20.48 -2.16
C VAL A 223 -9.99 20.04 -3.59
N TYR A 224 -9.00 19.75 -4.42
CA TYR A 224 -9.20 19.39 -5.83
C TYR A 224 -9.32 17.88 -6.09
N ARG A 225 -9.60 17.07 -5.05
CA ARG A 225 -9.59 15.60 -5.13
C ARG A 225 -10.58 14.98 -6.12
N ARG A 226 -11.63 15.74 -6.48
CA ARG A 226 -12.71 15.35 -7.39
C ARG A 226 -12.36 15.50 -8.88
N ILE A 227 -11.20 16.08 -9.19
CA ILE A 227 -10.78 16.27 -10.58
C ILE A 227 -10.17 14.97 -11.10
N SER A 228 -10.40 14.66 -12.39
CA SER A 228 -9.89 13.46 -13.05
C SER A 228 -8.37 13.27 -13.01
N PHE A 229 -7.59 14.33 -12.73
CA PHE A 229 -6.12 14.29 -12.57
C PHE A 229 -5.65 14.18 -11.12
N ALA A 230 -6.56 14.22 -10.14
CA ALA A 230 -6.22 14.19 -8.72
C ALA A 230 -5.60 12.86 -8.27
N TRP A 231 -5.71 11.80 -9.07
CA TRP A 231 -5.06 10.53 -8.79
C TRP A 231 -3.53 10.65 -8.69
N ILE A 232 -2.91 11.50 -9.49
CA ILE A 232 -1.45 11.71 -9.45
C ILE A 232 -1.02 12.23 -8.07
N GLY A 233 -1.75 13.23 -7.56
CA GLY A 233 -1.48 13.78 -6.23
C GLY A 233 -1.72 12.76 -5.12
N GLN A 234 -2.75 11.91 -5.27
CA GLN A 234 -3.05 10.83 -4.32
C GLN A 234 -1.91 9.82 -4.29
N ASP A 235 -1.43 9.37 -5.45
CA ASP A 235 -0.36 8.39 -5.54
C ASP A 235 0.96 8.93 -4.98
N ILE A 236 1.27 10.22 -5.21
CA ILE A 236 2.46 10.87 -4.63
C ILE A 236 2.37 10.89 -3.09
N LEU A 237 1.25 11.35 -2.53
CA LEU A 237 1.02 11.35 -1.08
C LEU A 237 1.00 9.92 -0.51
N GLY A 238 0.45 8.97 -1.26
CA GLY A 238 0.37 7.56 -0.89
C GLY A 238 1.74 6.89 -0.83
N ILE A 239 2.58 7.10 -1.84
CA ILE A 239 3.97 6.62 -1.84
C ILE A 239 4.73 7.20 -0.66
N ALA A 240 4.57 8.49 -0.38
CA ALA A 240 5.21 9.13 0.77
C ALA A 240 4.76 8.53 2.11
N LEU A 241 3.45 8.29 2.27
CA LEU A 241 2.90 7.61 3.43
C LEU A 241 3.48 6.20 3.58
N ILE A 242 3.52 5.41 2.51
CA ILE A 242 4.08 4.04 2.51
C ILE A 242 5.54 4.06 2.95
N ILE A 243 6.36 4.94 2.36
CA ILE A 243 7.77 5.10 2.74
C ILE A 243 7.90 5.45 4.22
N THR A 244 7.08 6.38 4.72
CA THR A 244 7.08 6.82 6.12
C THR A 244 6.73 5.67 7.07
N VAL A 245 5.70 4.89 6.75
CA VAL A 245 5.30 3.72 7.56
C VAL A 245 6.41 2.68 7.59
N LEU A 246 7.05 2.38 6.45
CA LEU A 246 8.17 1.44 6.36
C LEU A 246 9.45 1.90 7.09
N GLN A 247 9.56 3.19 7.43
CA GLN A 247 10.66 3.74 8.23
C GLN A 247 10.36 3.71 9.73
N ILE A 248 9.11 3.98 10.12
CA ILE A 248 8.68 4.01 11.53
C ILE A 248 8.54 2.60 12.07
N VAL A 249 7.83 1.75 11.32
CA VAL A 249 7.43 0.42 11.77
C VAL A 249 8.51 -0.57 11.41
N ARG A 250 8.96 -1.35 12.39
CA ARG A 250 10.04 -2.32 12.21
C ARG A 250 9.59 -3.71 12.65
N VAL A 251 9.89 -4.69 11.81
CA VAL A 251 9.83 -6.09 12.19
C VAL A 251 11.17 -6.44 12.86
N PRO A 252 11.17 -6.92 14.12
CA PRO A 252 12.40 -7.19 14.86
C PRO A 252 13.01 -8.55 14.50
N ASN A 253 12.21 -9.54 14.11
CA ASN A 253 12.66 -10.88 13.77
C ASN A 253 11.73 -11.57 12.76
N LEU A 254 12.24 -12.61 12.09
CA LEU A 254 11.48 -13.35 11.08
C LEU A 254 10.25 -14.04 11.68
N LYS A 255 10.26 -14.41 12.96
CA LYS A 255 9.09 -14.99 13.64
C LYS A 255 7.92 -14.01 13.67
N VAL A 256 8.14 -12.77 14.11
CA VAL A 256 7.11 -11.72 14.11
C VAL A 256 6.65 -11.44 12.68
N GLY A 257 7.57 -11.34 11.72
CA GLY A 257 7.21 -11.14 10.31
C GLY A 257 6.34 -12.27 9.75
N THR A 258 6.62 -13.51 10.12
CA THR A 258 5.83 -14.68 9.72
C THR A 258 4.43 -14.67 10.33
N VAL A 259 4.32 -14.31 11.62
CA VAL A 259 3.01 -14.17 12.28
C VAL A 259 2.20 -13.04 11.66
N LEU A 260 2.82 -11.87 11.44
CA LEU A 260 2.16 -10.72 10.84
C LEU A 260 1.63 -11.03 9.43
N LEU A 261 2.48 -11.56 8.54
CA LEU A 261 2.10 -11.93 7.18
C LEU A 261 1.12 -13.10 7.15
N GLY A 262 1.24 -14.06 8.07
CA GLY A 262 0.29 -15.17 8.20
C GLY A 262 -1.10 -14.68 8.62
N CYS A 263 -1.20 -13.77 9.59
CA CYS A 263 -2.48 -13.16 9.96
C CYS A 263 -3.05 -12.31 8.83
N ALA A 264 -2.21 -11.54 8.12
CA ALA A 264 -2.62 -10.73 6.98
C ALA A 264 -3.11 -11.57 5.79
N PHE A 265 -2.48 -12.72 5.53
CA PHE A 265 -2.92 -13.71 4.56
C PHE A 265 -4.33 -14.22 4.87
N LEU A 266 -4.59 -14.60 6.13
CA LEU A 266 -5.91 -15.06 6.56
C LEU A 266 -6.95 -13.94 6.49
N TYR A 267 -6.57 -12.72 6.86
CA TYR A 267 -7.41 -11.52 6.76
C TYR A 267 -7.89 -11.29 5.33
N ASP A 268 -6.99 -11.35 4.35
CA ASP A 268 -7.30 -11.07 2.95
C ASP A 268 -8.25 -12.12 2.35
N ILE A 269 -7.98 -13.41 2.62
CA ILE A 269 -8.88 -14.51 2.22
C ILE A 269 -10.27 -14.34 2.84
N PHE A 270 -10.32 -14.01 4.13
CA PHE A 270 -11.59 -13.82 4.84
C PHE A 270 -12.39 -12.67 4.22
N TRP A 271 -11.78 -11.51 4.03
CA TRP A 271 -12.50 -10.31 3.57
C TRP A 271 -12.81 -10.30 2.07
N VAL A 272 -12.09 -11.08 1.25
CA VAL A 272 -12.37 -11.20 -0.18
C VAL A 272 -13.39 -12.30 -0.47
N PHE A 273 -13.20 -13.50 0.08
CA PHE A 273 -14.01 -14.67 -0.24
C PHE A 273 -15.09 -14.97 0.79
N VAL A 274 -14.74 -15.01 2.07
CA VAL A 274 -15.67 -15.44 3.14
C VAL A 274 -16.72 -14.38 3.43
N SER A 275 -16.36 -13.09 3.34
CA SER A 275 -17.27 -11.97 3.60
C SER A 275 -18.51 -11.98 2.70
N LYS A 276 -18.39 -12.47 1.46
CA LYS A 276 -19.51 -12.63 0.52
C LYS A 276 -20.64 -13.49 1.10
N TRP A 277 -20.30 -14.51 1.88
CA TRP A 277 -21.29 -15.42 2.44
C TRP A 277 -22.14 -14.77 3.53
N TRP A 278 -21.57 -13.81 4.27
CA TRP A 278 -22.27 -13.11 5.36
C TRP A 278 -22.92 -11.80 4.91
N PHE A 279 -22.25 -11.05 4.03
CA PHE A 279 -22.66 -9.70 3.61
C PHE A 279 -23.25 -9.64 2.19
N HIS A 280 -23.40 -10.78 1.51
CA HIS A 280 -23.81 -10.93 0.09
C HIS A 280 -22.89 -10.26 -0.95
N GLU A 281 -21.96 -9.41 -0.52
CA GLU A 281 -20.94 -8.75 -1.33
C GLU A 281 -19.57 -8.85 -0.65
N SER A 282 -18.49 -8.75 -1.43
CA SER A 282 -17.15 -8.64 -0.86
C SER A 282 -16.97 -7.27 -0.23
N VAL A 283 -16.97 -7.21 1.10
CA VAL A 283 -16.80 -5.97 1.86
C VAL A 283 -15.57 -5.19 1.41
N MET A 284 -14.43 -5.85 1.20
CA MET A 284 -13.20 -5.20 0.75
C MET A 284 -13.34 -4.52 -0.63
N ILE A 285 -14.10 -5.12 -1.55
CA ILE A 285 -14.28 -4.59 -2.92
C ILE A 285 -15.22 -3.38 -2.88
N VAL A 286 -16.33 -3.48 -2.16
CA VAL A 286 -17.30 -2.39 -2.00
C VAL A 286 -16.65 -1.20 -1.30
N VAL A 287 -15.82 -1.48 -0.29
CA VAL A 287 -15.07 -0.46 0.45
C VAL A 287 -13.99 0.19 -0.41
N ALA A 288 -13.26 -0.57 -1.22
CA ALA A 288 -12.24 -0.03 -2.11
C ALA A 288 -12.83 0.85 -3.23
N ARG A 289 -14.01 0.51 -3.75
CA ARG A 289 -14.66 1.25 -4.85
C ARG A 289 -15.47 2.45 -4.40
N GLY A 290 -15.97 2.46 -3.16
CA GLY A 290 -16.81 3.57 -2.68
C GLY A 290 -18.27 3.50 -3.15
N ASP A 291 -18.72 2.34 -3.65
CA ASP A 291 -20.02 2.14 -4.34
C ASP A 291 -21.25 2.67 -3.55
N LYS A 292 -21.15 2.79 -2.21
CA LYS A 292 -22.26 3.27 -1.36
C LYS A 292 -22.29 4.79 -1.14
N SER A 293 -21.19 5.50 -1.40
CA SER A 293 -21.05 6.93 -1.05
C SER A 293 -21.06 7.88 -2.26
N GLY A 294 -21.01 7.35 -3.49
CA GLY A 294 -20.93 8.18 -4.71
C GLY A 294 -19.66 9.03 -4.81
N GLU A 295 -18.60 8.62 -4.09
CA GLU A 295 -17.28 9.25 -4.12
C GLU A 295 -16.25 8.29 -4.76
N ASP A 296 -15.19 8.85 -5.34
CA ASP A 296 -14.05 8.14 -5.94
C ASP A 296 -13.22 7.34 -4.91
N GLY A 297 -13.80 6.29 -4.31
CA GLY A 297 -13.14 5.34 -3.43
C GLY A 297 -12.43 5.94 -2.20
N ILE A 298 -11.73 5.08 -1.45
CA ILE A 298 -10.96 5.46 -0.26
C ILE A 298 -9.54 5.91 -0.68
N PRO A 299 -8.96 6.97 -0.07
CA PRO A 299 -7.64 7.49 -0.46
C PRO A 299 -6.46 6.53 -0.17
N MET A 300 -6.69 5.41 0.52
CA MET A 300 -5.66 4.45 0.95
C MET A 300 -5.29 3.40 -0.11
N LEU A 301 -5.33 3.80 -1.38
CA LEU A 301 -5.12 2.96 -2.56
C LEU A 301 -4.25 3.73 -3.56
N LEU A 302 -3.31 3.06 -4.22
CA LEU A 302 -2.68 3.62 -5.41
C LEU A 302 -3.57 3.33 -6.62
N LYS A 303 -3.77 4.30 -7.51
CA LYS A 303 -4.72 4.21 -8.62
C LYS A 303 -4.15 4.73 -9.93
N ILE A 304 -4.23 3.91 -10.98
CA ILE A 304 -3.85 4.31 -12.34
C ILE A 304 -5.05 4.12 -13.28
N PRO A 305 -5.41 5.13 -14.08
CA PRO A 305 -6.50 4.99 -15.05
C PRO A 305 -6.14 3.93 -16.10
N ARG A 306 -7.11 3.09 -16.43
CA ARG A 306 -6.99 2.09 -17.49
C ARG A 306 -6.96 2.76 -18.85
N ILE A 307 -5.80 2.76 -19.50
CA ILE A 307 -5.58 3.53 -20.73
C ILE A 307 -6.17 2.81 -21.96
N TYR A 308 -6.14 1.47 -21.95
CA TYR A 308 -6.53 0.64 -23.10
C TYR A 308 -7.83 -0.14 -22.88
N ASP A 309 -8.49 0.03 -21.73
CA ASP A 309 -9.79 -0.60 -21.46
C ASP A 309 -10.93 0.31 -21.97
N PRO A 310 -11.73 -0.12 -22.96
CA PRO A 310 -12.86 0.67 -23.48
C PRO A 310 -13.95 0.92 -22.43
N TRP A 311 -13.96 0.13 -21.35
CA TRP A 311 -14.87 0.30 -20.22
C TRP A 311 -14.40 1.36 -19.23
N GLY A 312 -13.18 1.88 -19.39
CA GLY A 312 -12.56 2.83 -18.48
C GLY A 312 -12.31 2.27 -17.08
N GLY A 313 -12.20 3.16 -16.11
CA GLY A 313 -11.98 2.82 -14.70
C GLY A 313 -10.51 2.89 -14.28
N TYR A 314 -10.27 2.50 -13.03
CA TYR A 314 -8.95 2.53 -12.41
C TYR A 314 -8.49 1.12 -12.05
N SER A 315 -7.24 0.82 -12.33
CA SER A 315 -6.55 -0.29 -11.67
C SER A 315 -6.06 0.22 -10.31
N VAL A 316 -6.24 -0.59 -9.27
CA VAL A 316 -5.98 -0.19 -7.88
C VAL A 316 -5.14 -1.25 -7.16
N ILE A 317 -4.30 -0.81 -6.22
CA ILE A 317 -3.56 -1.68 -5.30
C ILE A 317 -3.62 -1.10 -3.88
N GLY A 318 -3.86 -1.97 -2.90
CA GLY A 318 -3.96 -1.61 -1.49
C GLY A 318 -2.61 -1.23 -0.88
N PHE A 319 -2.58 -0.19 -0.04
CA PHE A 319 -1.35 0.12 0.72
C PHE A 319 -0.94 -1.04 1.63
N GLY A 320 -1.89 -1.80 2.18
CA GLY A 320 -1.62 -2.97 2.99
C GLY A 320 -0.80 -4.04 2.26
N ASP A 321 -1.07 -4.22 0.97
CA ASP A 321 -0.39 -5.20 0.10
C ASP A 321 1.06 -4.80 -0.21
N ILE A 322 1.39 -3.52 -0.07
CA ILE A 322 2.74 -2.97 -0.25
C ILE A 322 3.47 -2.90 1.10
N ILE A 323 2.82 -2.37 2.13
CA ILE A 323 3.41 -2.11 3.45
C ILE A 323 3.73 -3.42 4.16
N LEU A 324 2.77 -4.36 4.28
CA LEU A 324 2.98 -5.56 5.10
C LEU A 324 4.12 -6.44 4.56
N PRO A 325 4.15 -6.77 3.25
CA PRO A 325 5.30 -7.45 2.66
C PRO A 325 6.58 -6.60 2.68
N GLY A 326 6.45 -5.29 2.44
CA GLY A 326 7.54 -4.33 2.45
C GLY A 326 8.29 -4.25 3.77
N LEU A 327 7.62 -4.44 4.91
CA LEU A 327 8.26 -4.49 6.24
C LEU A 327 9.27 -5.64 6.35
N LEU A 328 8.94 -6.80 5.78
CA LEU A 328 9.82 -7.97 5.81
C LEU A 328 10.97 -7.82 4.80
N VAL A 329 10.71 -7.21 3.65
CA VAL A 329 11.76 -6.85 2.68
C VAL A 329 12.74 -5.83 3.27
N ALA A 330 12.25 -4.78 3.90
CA ALA A 330 13.08 -3.79 4.59
C ALA A 330 13.87 -4.41 5.77
N PHE A 331 13.31 -5.42 6.44
CA PHE A 331 14.06 -6.24 7.41
C PHE A 331 15.23 -6.98 6.77
N SER A 332 15.06 -7.61 5.59
CA SER A 332 16.18 -8.31 4.94
C SER A 332 17.35 -7.40 4.58
N LEU A 333 17.09 -6.19 4.08
CA LEU A 333 18.17 -5.27 3.72
C LEU A 333 18.96 -4.83 4.96
N ARG A 334 18.26 -4.54 6.06
CA ARG A 334 18.90 -4.22 7.34
C ARG A 334 19.77 -5.38 7.83
N TYR A 335 19.26 -6.61 7.76
CA TYR A 335 20.01 -7.81 8.14
C TYR A 335 21.24 -8.06 7.26
N ASP A 336 21.11 -7.91 5.94
CA ASP A 336 22.21 -8.07 4.98
C ASP A 336 23.34 -7.07 5.24
N TRP A 337 22.97 -5.83 5.58
CA TRP A 337 23.93 -4.78 5.91
C TRP A 337 24.67 -5.07 7.21
N LEU A 338 23.96 -5.54 8.25
CA LEU A 338 24.54 -5.92 9.53
C LEU A 338 25.51 -7.10 9.40
N THR A 339 25.23 -8.02 8.49
CA THR A 339 26.09 -9.18 8.20
C THR A 339 27.20 -8.88 7.20
N LYS A 340 27.30 -7.64 6.68
CA LYS A 340 28.25 -7.23 5.62
C LYS A 340 28.25 -8.18 4.41
N LYS A 341 27.11 -8.80 4.10
CA LYS A 341 27.00 -9.72 2.95
C LYS A 341 26.96 -8.93 1.65
N THR A 342 27.51 -9.50 0.58
CA THR A 342 27.37 -8.92 -0.76
C THR A 342 25.90 -8.97 -1.20
N LEU A 343 25.46 -8.02 -2.02
CA LEU A 343 24.04 -7.92 -2.43
C LEU A 343 23.49 -9.23 -3.04
N ARG A 344 24.31 -9.99 -3.78
CA ARG A 344 23.92 -11.30 -4.34
C ARG A 344 23.86 -12.43 -3.30
N ALA A 345 24.70 -12.35 -2.28
CA ALA A 345 24.71 -13.28 -1.15
C ALA A 345 23.72 -12.88 -0.04
N GLY A 346 23.12 -11.69 -0.14
CA GLY A 346 22.07 -11.19 0.75
C GLY A 346 20.74 -11.91 0.56
N TYR A 347 19.78 -11.58 1.43
CA TYR A 347 18.37 -11.95 1.33
C TYR A 347 17.56 -10.91 0.54
N PHE A 348 18.01 -9.65 0.47
CA PHE A 348 17.25 -8.53 -0.10
C PHE A 348 16.87 -8.71 -1.57
N ILE A 349 17.81 -9.05 -2.45
CA ILE A 349 17.51 -9.25 -3.89
C ILE A 349 16.48 -10.38 -4.07
N TRP A 350 16.61 -11.46 -3.30
CA TRP A 350 15.69 -12.59 -3.36
C TRP A 350 14.31 -12.24 -2.80
N ALA A 351 14.25 -11.48 -1.70
CA ALA A 351 12.99 -10.99 -1.15
C ALA A 351 12.28 -10.00 -2.09
N MET A 352 13.02 -9.08 -2.73
CA MET A 352 12.50 -8.16 -3.73
C MET A 352 11.95 -8.88 -4.96
N THR A 353 12.68 -9.86 -5.48
CA THR A 353 12.24 -10.66 -6.63
C THR A 353 11.03 -11.52 -6.27
N ALA A 354 10.99 -12.10 -5.07
CA ALA A 354 9.83 -12.85 -4.57
C ALA A 354 8.58 -11.96 -4.44
N TYR A 355 8.72 -10.74 -3.90
CA TYR A 355 7.61 -9.78 -3.85
C TYR A 355 7.13 -9.42 -5.26
N GLY A 356 8.04 -9.06 -6.17
CA GLY A 356 7.70 -8.71 -7.55
C GLY A 356 7.02 -9.86 -8.31
N LEU A 357 7.51 -11.09 -8.17
CA LEU A 357 6.89 -12.27 -8.76
C LEU A 357 5.52 -12.57 -8.14
N GLY A 358 5.38 -12.47 -6.81
CA GLY A 358 4.10 -12.65 -6.13
C GLY A 358 3.05 -11.66 -6.61
N LEU A 359 3.41 -10.37 -6.71
CA LEU A 359 2.51 -9.34 -7.21
C LEU A 359 2.16 -9.52 -8.70
N LEU A 360 3.12 -9.96 -9.52
CA LEU A 360 2.86 -10.30 -10.93
C LEU A 360 1.83 -11.43 -11.05
N VAL A 361 1.98 -12.49 -10.25
CA VAL A 361 1.04 -13.61 -10.21
C VAL A 361 -0.35 -13.14 -9.77
N THR A 362 -0.44 -12.20 -8.82
CA THR A 362 -1.72 -11.58 -8.44
C THR A 362 -2.42 -10.92 -9.64
N TYR A 363 -1.71 -10.12 -10.43
CA TYR A 363 -2.30 -9.49 -11.62
C TYR A 363 -2.71 -10.52 -12.68
N VAL A 364 -1.87 -11.53 -12.92
CA VAL A 364 -2.22 -12.64 -13.82
C VAL A 364 -3.49 -13.36 -13.35
N ALA A 365 -3.61 -13.63 -12.05
CA ALA A 365 -4.80 -14.26 -11.49
C ALA A 365 -6.05 -13.36 -11.59
N LEU A 366 -5.91 -12.06 -11.36
CA LEU A 366 -6.99 -11.08 -11.54
C LEU A 366 -7.52 -11.06 -12.99
N ASN A 367 -6.62 -11.15 -13.96
CA ASN A 367 -6.97 -11.11 -15.39
C ASN A 367 -7.58 -12.43 -15.87
N LEU A 368 -7.25 -13.56 -15.24
CA LEU A 368 -7.83 -14.87 -15.55
C LEU A 368 -9.21 -15.10 -14.90
N MET A 369 -9.54 -14.41 -13.81
CA MET A 369 -10.75 -14.68 -13.02
C MET A 369 -11.93 -13.74 -13.33
N ASP A 370 -12.01 -13.22 -14.55
CA ASP A 370 -13.18 -12.53 -15.15
C ASP A 370 -13.88 -11.52 -14.23
N GLY A 371 -13.10 -10.73 -13.47
CA GLY A 371 -13.62 -9.64 -12.65
C GLY A 371 -14.04 -10.03 -11.22
N HIS A 372 -13.74 -11.25 -10.77
CA HIS A 372 -13.76 -11.56 -9.34
C HIS A 372 -12.50 -11.03 -8.66
N GLY A 373 -12.67 -10.13 -7.66
CA GLY A 373 -11.56 -9.64 -6.86
C GLY A 373 -10.76 -10.77 -6.23
N GLN A 374 -9.44 -10.68 -6.33
CA GLN A 374 -8.50 -11.66 -5.78
C GLN A 374 -7.80 -11.09 -4.55
N PRO A 375 -7.58 -11.91 -3.51
CA PRO A 375 -6.72 -11.55 -2.39
C PRO A 375 -5.26 -11.47 -2.88
N ALA A 376 -4.65 -10.29 -2.81
CA ALA A 376 -3.27 -10.09 -3.26
C ALA A 376 -2.24 -10.79 -2.37
N LEU A 377 -2.48 -10.81 -1.05
CA LEU A 377 -1.58 -11.43 -0.08
C LEU A 377 -1.56 -12.95 -0.19
N LEU A 378 -2.61 -13.56 -0.77
CA LEU A 378 -2.66 -14.99 -1.08
C LEU A 378 -1.46 -15.43 -1.92
N TYR A 379 -1.04 -14.60 -2.88
CA TYR A 379 0.09 -14.88 -3.75
C TYR A 379 1.40 -14.35 -3.15
N ILE A 380 1.42 -13.11 -2.67
CA ILE A 380 2.67 -12.46 -2.22
C ILE A 380 3.30 -13.18 -1.00
N VAL A 381 2.48 -13.57 -0.02
CA VAL A 381 2.98 -14.12 1.26
C VAL A 381 3.74 -15.44 1.08
N PRO A 382 3.22 -16.45 0.36
CA PRO A 382 3.95 -17.68 0.07
C PRO A 382 5.28 -17.46 -0.64
N PHE A 383 5.35 -16.56 -1.64
CA PHE A 383 6.59 -16.28 -2.35
C PHE A 383 7.66 -15.71 -1.42
N ILE A 384 7.30 -14.71 -0.60
CA ILE A 384 8.27 -14.06 0.29
C ILE A 384 8.69 -15.00 1.41
N LEU A 385 7.74 -15.50 2.21
CA LEU A 385 8.07 -16.38 3.34
C LEU A 385 8.77 -17.66 2.87
N GLY A 386 8.32 -18.24 1.76
CA GLY A 386 8.97 -19.38 1.14
C GLY A 386 10.43 -19.08 0.77
N THR A 387 10.71 -17.90 0.21
CA THR A 387 12.07 -17.47 -0.12
C THR A 387 12.95 -17.30 1.12
N PHE A 388 12.44 -16.67 2.18
CA PHE A 388 13.18 -16.52 3.44
C PHE A 388 13.48 -17.86 4.12
N ILE A 389 12.50 -18.76 4.18
CA ILE A 389 12.66 -20.07 4.82
C ILE A 389 13.63 -20.94 4.02
N THR A 390 13.49 -20.99 2.69
CA THR A 390 14.37 -21.80 1.84
C THR A 390 15.82 -21.31 1.86
N LEU A 391 16.06 -20.00 1.72
CA LEU A 391 17.40 -19.42 1.82
C LEU A 391 17.97 -19.55 3.22
N GLY A 392 17.18 -19.30 4.25
CA GLY A 392 17.60 -19.42 5.64
C GLY A 392 18.02 -20.85 5.99
N LYS A 393 17.27 -21.85 5.51
CA LYS A 393 17.61 -23.26 5.69
C LYS A 393 18.87 -23.66 4.90
N LYS A 394 19.00 -23.20 3.65
CA LYS A 394 20.18 -23.47 2.80
C LYS A 394 21.47 -22.86 3.36
N ARG A 395 21.37 -21.70 4.01
CA ARG A 395 22.51 -20.96 4.56
C ARG A 395 22.83 -21.29 6.01
N GLY A 396 21.93 -21.99 6.72
CA GLY A 396 22.11 -22.32 8.14
C GLY A 396 21.75 -21.21 9.13
N ASP A 397 21.42 -20.00 8.64
CA ASP A 397 21.15 -18.81 9.48
C ASP A 397 19.69 -18.73 9.97
N LEU A 398 18.84 -19.70 9.66
CA LEU A 398 17.39 -19.64 9.94
C LEU A 398 17.09 -19.42 11.42
N LYS A 399 17.82 -20.09 12.32
CA LYS A 399 17.61 -19.96 13.77
C LYS A 399 17.88 -18.52 14.23
N THR A 400 18.96 -17.93 13.74
CA THR A 400 19.36 -16.55 14.04
C THR A 400 18.34 -15.54 13.52
N LEU A 401 17.90 -15.70 12.27
CA LEU A 401 16.83 -14.88 11.67
C LEU A 401 15.51 -14.99 12.42
N TRP A 402 15.16 -16.19 12.88
CA TRP A 402 13.89 -16.50 13.53
C TRP A 402 13.79 -15.91 14.94
N THR A 403 14.84 -16.03 15.76
CA THR A 403 14.77 -15.65 17.18
C THR A 403 15.37 -14.29 17.48
N ARG A 404 16.54 -13.97 16.91
CA ARG A 404 17.28 -12.74 17.24
C ARG A 404 17.03 -11.62 16.24
N GLY A 405 16.91 -11.94 14.96
CA GLY A 405 16.73 -10.96 13.90
C GLY A 405 17.94 -10.06 13.63
N GLU A 406 18.99 -10.17 14.44
CA GLU A 406 20.30 -9.55 14.25
C GLU A 406 21.40 -10.63 14.29
N PRO A 407 22.50 -10.44 13.54
CA PRO A 407 23.65 -11.34 13.63
C PRO A 407 24.35 -11.23 14.98
N GLU A 408 25.01 -12.31 15.41
CA GLU A 408 25.87 -12.28 16.60
C GLU A 408 27.00 -11.27 16.39
N ARG A 409 26.95 -10.16 17.13
CA ARG A 409 28.08 -9.25 17.26
C ARG A 409 29.00 -9.81 18.34
N PRO A 410 30.26 -10.17 18.04
CA PRO A 410 31.22 -10.44 19.10
C PRO A 410 31.36 -9.17 19.96
N CYS A 411 31.22 -9.32 21.28
CA CYS A 411 31.36 -8.20 22.20
C CYS A 411 32.78 -7.63 22.10
N PRO A 412 32.96 -6.32 21.82
CA PRO A 412 34.29 -5.71 21.75
C PRO A 412 35.04 -5.79 23.08
N HIS A 413 34.32 -5.90 24.22
CA HIS A 413 34.91 -6.06 25.55
C HIS A 413 35.64 -7.39 25.79
N VAL A 414 35.44 -8.40 24.94
CA VAL A 414 36.09 -9.72 25.11
C VAL A 414 37.45 -9.79 24.43
N GLN A 415 37.84 -8.78 23.64
CA GLN A 415 39.12 -8.72 22.94
C GLN A 415 40.28 -8.14 23.79
N LEU A 416 40.02 -7.73 25.04
CA LEU A 416 40.99 -7.10 25.95
C LEU A 416 41.59 -8.04 27.01
N GLN A 417 41.60 -9.35 26.80
CA GLN A 417 42.53 -10.22 27.52
C GLN A 417 43.68 -10.62 26.59
N PRO A 418 44.84 -9.92 26.65
CA PRO A 418 46.08 -10.52 26.22
C PRO A 418 46.27 -11.79 27.04
N LEU A 419 46.52 -12.91 26.37
CA LEU A 419 47.16 -14.08 26.97
C LEU A 419 48.59 -13.66 27.36
N GLU A 420 48.72 -12.97 28.50
CA GLU A 420 49.98 -12.87 29.22
C GLU A 420 50.20 -14.20 29.96
N GLN A 421 51.18 -14.94 29.45
CA GLN A 421 52.13 -15.77 30.18
C GLN A 421 51.57 -16.67 31.29
N ARG A 422 51.58 -17.98 31.01
CA ARG A 422 52.04 -18.92 32.02
C ARG A 422 53.20 -19.72 31.40
N GLU A 423 54.39 -19.40 31.89
CA GLU A 423 55.62 -20.19 31.75
C GLU A 423 55.41 -21.65 32.18
#